data_AF-D5QI17-F1
#
_entry.id   AF-D5QI17-F1
#
_cell.length_a   1.000
_cell.length_b   1.000
_cell.length_c   1.000
_cell.angle_alpha   90.00
_cell.angle_beta   90.00
_cell.angle_gamma   90.00
#
_symmetry.space_group_name_H-M   'P 1'
#
loop_
_entity.id
_entity.type
_entity.pdbx_description
1 polymer ?
#
loop_
_entity_poly.entity_id
_entity_poly.type
_entity_poly.pdbx_seq_one_letter_code
_entity_poly.pdbx_strand_id
1 'polypeptide(L)'
;MRSLPSGLTLPMVVTFALATGPALARDRDNAASASVLQPVSQSVSQPGASAAHGVVEGAPGARLAGYLNFCIGNGLLPHGDTTPLLDHLIVRTHAVSDDHRGDMEYAYGTAGVLHPADADGPRVTDLDIPQRRELCAHIRRKAASIMG
;
A
#
# COMPACT_ATOMS: atom_id res chain seq x y z
N MET A 1 -23.27 -0.10 -66.16
CA MET A 1 -23.64 0.57 -64.90
C MET A 1 -22.35 0.92 -64.16
N ARG A 2 -22.21 2.17 -63.71
CA ARG A 2 -20.97 2.81 -63.23
C ARG A 2 -20.70 2.54 -61.74
N SER A 3 -19.41 2.28 -61.45
CA SER A 3 -18.56 2.53 -60.25
C SER A 3 -19.07 2.50 -58.81
N LEU A 4 -18.33 1.76 -57.95
CA LEU A 4 -18.09 2.03 -56.52
C LEU A 4 -17.14 3.24 -56.33
N PRO A 5 -17.10 3.89 -55.14
CA PRO A 5 -16.01 3.63 -54.18
C PRO A 5 -16.41 3.72 -52.69
N SER A 6 -15.89 2.82 -51.85
CA SER A 6 -14.82 3.07 -50.84
C SER A 6 -15.20 4.04 -49.72
N GLY A 7 -15.45 3.46 -48.54
CA GLY A 7 -15.66 4.19 -47.29
C GLY A 7 -14.38 4.86 -46.81
N LEU A 8 -14.50 6.15 -46.48
CA LEU A 8 -13.44 7.00 -45.98
C LEU A 8 -13.09 6.66 -44.53
N THR A 9 -11.81 6.37 -44.29
CA THR A 9 -11.15 6.48 -42.99
C THR A 9 -10.80 7.95 -42.73
N LEU A 10 -11.39 8.56 -41.70
CA LEU A 10 -10.99 9.90 -41.22
C LEU A 10 -9.84 9.75 -40.20
N PRO A 11 -8.68 10.41 -40.39
CA PRO A 11 -7.67 10.49 -39.35
C PRO A 11 -8.09 11.52 -38.29
N MET A 12 -8.15 11.10 -37.04
CA MET A 12 -8.39 11.97 -35.89
C MET A 12 -7.11 12.78 -35.62
N VAL A 13 -7.09 14.04 -36.05
CA VAL A 13 -6.00 14.99 -35.76
C VAL A 13 -6.19 15.51 -34.34
N VAL A 14 -5.26 15.22 -33.43
CA VAL A 14 -5.22 15.78 -32.08
C VAL A 14 -4.29 16.99 -32.08
N THR A 15 -4.87 18.19 -32.01
CA THR A 15 -4.14 19.45 -31.88
C THR A 15 -3.81 19.71 -30.42
N PHE A 16 -2.51 19.75 -30.07
CA PHE A 16 -2.05 20.27 -28.78
C PHE A 16 -1.93 21.80 -28.85
N ALA A 17 -2.78 22.51 -28.14
CA ALA A 17 -2.62 23.95 -27.92
C ALA A 17 -1.73 24.19 -26.69
N LEU A 18 -0.53 24.72 -26.91
CA LEU A 18 0.35 25.25 -25.86
C LEU A 18 -0.19 26.60 -25.39
N ALA A 19 -0.77 26.65 -24.20
CA ALA A 19 -1.18 27.91 -23.57
C ALA A 19 0.03 28.57 -22.88
N THR A 20 0.67 29.51 -23.57
CA THR A 20 1.59 30.48 -22.97
C THR A 20 0.79 31.61 -22.30
N GLY A 21 0.80 31.66 -20.96
CA GLY A 21 0.26 32.77 -20.16
C GLY A 21 1.37 33.75 -19.71
N PRO A 22 1.05 35.04 -19.46
CA PRO A 22 2.03 36.12 -19.46
C PRO A 22 2.79 36.25 -18.13
N ALA A 23 4.09 36.57 -18.23
CA ALA A 23 4.84 37.19 -17.15
C ALA A 23 4.43 38.67 -17.04
N LEU A 24 3.86 39.06 -15.89
CA LEU A 24 3.74 40.45 -15.49
C LEU A 24 4.33 40.61 -14.08
N ALA A 25 5.46 41.29 -14.02
CA ALA A 25 6.01 41.84 -12.80
C ALA A 25 5.08 42.93 -12.26
N ARG A 26 4.85 42.95 -10.93
CA ARG A 26 4.37 44.15 -10.24
C ARG A 26 5.01 44.27 -8.87
N ASP A 27 5.59 45.45 -8.69
CA ASP A 27 6.35 45.96 -7.54
C ASP A 27 5.44 46.28 -6.34
N ARG A 28 6.07 46.35 -5.15
CA ARG A 28 5.49 46.60 -3.82
C ARG A 28 4.60 47.85 -3.74
N ASP A 29 3.53 47.77 -2.95
CA ASP A 29 3.32 48.66 -1.79
C ASP A 29 2.10 48.27 -0.92
N ASN A 30 2.12 48.75 0.32
CA ASN A 30 1.52 48.26 1.55
C ASN A 30 -0.02 48.26 1.71
N ALA A 31 -0.44 47.38 2.64
CA ALA A 31 -1.57 47.44 3.58
C ALA A 31 -3.00 47.17 3.08
N ALA A 32 -3.53 45.97 3.41
CA ALA A 32 -4.73 45.79 4.25
C ALA A 32 -5.07 44.29 4.40
N SER A 33 -5.30 43.91 5.65
CA SER A 33 -5.90 42.68 6.19
C SER A 33 -6.51 41.68 5.20
N ALA A 34 -5.86 40.51 5.10
CA ALA A 34 -6.56 39.25 4.88
C ALA A 34 -5.85 38.19 5.71
N SER A 35 -6.59 37.59 6.64
CA SER A 35 -6.13 36.44 7.43
C SER A 35 -5.40 35.46 6.53
N VAL A 36 -4.09 35.32 6.76
CA VAL A 36 -3.31 34.22 6.23
C VAL A 36 -3.85 32.98 6.92
N LEU A 37 -4.84 32.33 6.28
CA LEU A 37 -5.01 30.90 6.41
C LEU A 37 -3.68 30.31 5.97
N GLN A 38 -2.82 30.05 6.95
CA GLN A 38 -1.68 29.18 6.76
C GLN A 38 -2.24 27.91 6.11
N PRO A 39 -1.70 27.42 4.98
CA PRO A 39 -1.87 26.03 4.70
C PRO A 39 -1.18 25.34 5.88
N VAL A 40 -1.98 24.92 6.85
CA VAL A 40 -1.67 23.70 7.57
C VAL A 40 -1.57 22.67 6.46
N SER A 41 -0.37 22.52 5.91
CA SER A 41 0.11 21.22 5.50
C SER A 41 -0.06 20.41 6.76
N GLN A 42 -1.26 19.83 6.93
CA GLN A 42 -1.42 18.59 7.63
C GLN A 42 -0.49 17.66 6.86
N SER A 43 0.79 17.70 7.23
CA SER A 43 1.55 16.49 7.39
C SER A 43 0.67 15.66 8.31
N VAL A 44 -0.29 14.97 7.70
CA VAL A 44 -0.84 13.76 8.27
C VAL A 44 0.43 13.00 8.56
N SER A 45 0.85 13.01 9.82
CA SER A 45 1.92 12.16 10.30
C SER A 45 1.39 10.77 10.06
N GLN A 46 1.61 10.26 8.85
CA GLN A 46 1.34 8.89 8.47
C GLN A 46 2.01 8.10 9.59
N PRO A 47 1.28 7.31 10.39
CA PRO A 47 1.90 6.52 11.44
C PRO A 47 2.98 5.70 10.75
N GLY A 48 4.23 6.13 10.95
CA GLY A 48 5.34 5.76 10.07
C GLY A 48 5.64 4.27 10.20
N ALA A 49 6.59 3.78 9.40
CA ALA A 49 7.08 2.41 9.48
C ALA A 49 7.30 1.90 10.93
N SER A 50 7.71 2.78 11.85
CA SER A 50 7.82 2.47 13.29
C SER A 50 6.52 1.98 13.95
N ALA A 51 5.36 2.56 13.63
CA ALA A 51 4.08 2.13 14.18
C ALA A 51 3.67 0.76 13.60
N ALA A 52 3.90 0.55 12.30
CA ALA A 52 3.66 -0.73 11.65
C ALA A 52 4.56 -1.85 12.21
N HIS A 53 5.82 -1.54 12.55
CA HIS A 53 6.72 -2.50 13.21
C HIS A 53 6.19 -2.88 14.61
N GLY A 54 5.74 -1.91 15.40
CA GLY A 54 5.16 -2.17 16.73
C GLY A 54 3.91 -3.06 16.66
N VAL A 55 3.07 -2.86 15.65
CA VAL A 55 1.91 -3.73 15.39
C VAL A 55 2.35 -5.16 15.07
N VAL A 56 3.35 -5.34 14.21
CA VAL A 56 3.86 -6.67 13.85
C VAL A 56 4.45 -7.39 15.07
N GLU A 57 5.14 -6.68 15.95
CA GLU A 57 5.72 -7.26 17.16
C GLU A 57 4.67 -7.81 18.14
N GLY A 58 3.52 -7.13 18.25
CA GLY A 58 2.40 -7.53 19.10
C GLY A 58 1.35 -8.41 18.42
N ALA A 59 1.54 -8.75 17.14
CA ALA A 59 0.54 -9.50 16.38
C ALA A 59 0.40 -10.95 16.88
N PRO A 60 -0.83 -11.49 16.99
CA PRO A 60 -1.03 -12.92 17.19
C PRO A 60 -0.32 -13.75 16.12
N GLY A 61 0.09 -14.98 16.46
CA GLY A 61 0.82 -15.86 15.54
C GLY A 61 0.12 -16.07 14.19
N ALA A 62 -1.21 -16.30 14.21
CA ALA A 62 -2.01 -16.43 12.99
C ALA A 62 -2.01 -15.13 12.16
N ARG A 63 -2.06 -13.95 12.79
CA ARG A 63 -1.94 -12.65 12.09
C ARG A 63 -0.57 -12.48 11.45
N LEU A 64 0.49 -12.89 12.15
CA LEU A 64 1.85 -12.87 11.62
C LEU A 64 2.01 -13.79 10.41
N ALA A 65 1.41 -14.99 10.42
CA ALA A 65 1.33 -15.86 9.25
C ALA A 65 0.62 -15.17 8.09
N GLY A 66 -0.49 -14.48 8.37
CA GLY A 66 -1.21 -13.70 7.36
C GLY A 66 -0.35 -12.60 6.75
N TYR A 67 0.40 -11.84 7.56
CA TYR A 67 1.31 -10.81 7.04
C TYR A 67 2.42 -11.40 6.17
N LEU A 68 2.94 -12.58 6.52
CA LEU A 68 3.93 -13.26 5.70
C LEU A 68 3.34 -13.69 4.35
N ASN A 69 2.10 -14.20 4.34
CA ASN A 69 1.35 -14.51 3.12
C ASN A 69 1.11 -13.25 2.26
N PHE A 70 0.72 -12.13 2.87
CA PHE A 70 0.60 -10.83 2.19
C PHE A 70 1.91 -10.45 1.49
N CYS A 71 3.05 -10.53 2.20
CA CYS A 71 4.35 -10.14 1.67
C CYS A 71 4.80 -11.02 0.49
N ILE A 72 4.55 -12.33 0.55
CA ILE A 72 4.83 -13.25 -0.56
C ILE A 72 3.91 -12.94 -1.75
N GLY A 73 2.59 -12.87 -1.53
CA GLY A 73 1.60 -12.66 -2.59
C GLY A 73 1.74 -11.32 -3.32
N ASN A 74 2.33 -10.31 -2.67
CA ASN A 74 2.62 -9.00 -3.26
C ASN A 74 4.05 -8.86 -3.81
N GLY A 75 4.83 -9.95 -3.86
CA GLY A 75 6.21 -9.94 -4.39
C GLY A 75 7.20 -9.10 -3.57
N LEU A 76 6.89 -8.86 -2.29
CA LEU A 76 7.75 -8.13 -1.36
C LEU A 76 8.77 -9.06 -0.66
N LEU A 77 8.48 -10.37 -0.64
CA LEU A 77 9.39 -11.42 -0.24
C LEU A 77 9.44 -12.52 -1.32
N PRO A 78 10.59 -13.17 -1.51
CA PRO A 78 10.72 -14.27 -2.46
C PRO A 78 9.97 -15.51 -1.94
N HIS A 79 9.37 -16.28 -2.85
CA HIS A 79 8.72 -17.55 -2.50
C HIS A 79 9.68 -18.54 -1.82
N GLY A 80 10.91 -18.69 -2.34
CA GLY A 80 11.90 -19.70 -1.95
C GLY A 80 11.86 -20.16 -0.48
N ASP A 81 12.67 -19.56 0.38
CA ASP A 81 12.71 -19.97 1.81
C ASP A 81 11.53 -19.41 2.62
N THR A 82 10.76 -18.47 2.06
CA THR A 82 9.68 -17.80 2.79
C THR A 82 8.39 -18.61 2.82
N THR A 83 8.08 -19.38 1.76
CA THR A 83 6.89 -20.24 1.71
C THR A 83 6.98 -21.39 2.73
N PRO A 84 8.09 -22.14 2.84
CA PRO A 84 8.23 -23.13 3.91
C PRO A 84 8.10 -22.53 5.31
N LEU A 85 8.65 -21.33 5.53
CA LEU A 85 8.49 -20.60 6.79
C LEU A 85 7.01 -20.29 7.07
N LEU A 86 6.25 -19.86 6.06
CA LEU A 86 4.81 -19.65 6.15
C LEU A 86 4.07 -20.95 6.50
N ASP A 87 4.33 -22.04 5.79
CA ASP A 87 3.66 -23.33 6.02
C ASP A 87 3.87 -23.82 7.45
N HIS A 88 5.11 -23.76 7.94
CA HIS A 88 5.43 -24.10 9.31
C HIS A 88 4.71 -23.20 10.32
N LEU A 89 4.62 -21.91 10.03
CA LEU A 89 3.96 -20.97 10.91
C LEU A 89 2.44 -21.20 10.95
N ILE A 90 1.82 -21.47 9.80
CA ILE A 90 0.39 -21.83 9.70
C ILE A 90 0.07 -23.04 10.58
N VAL A 91 0.87 -24.10 10.49
CA VAL A 91 0.70 -25.31 11.31
C VAL A 91 0.90 -25.01 12.79
N ARG A 92 1.95 -24.27 13.14
CA ARG A 92 2.28 -23.95 14.55
C ARG A 92 1.20 -23.09 15.22
N THR A 93 0.59 -22.18 14.48
CA THR A 93 -0.36 -21.20 15.05
C THR A 93 -1.82 -21.54 14.75
N HIS A 94 -2.09 -22.68 14.09
CA HIS A 94 -3.42 -23.03 13.59
C HIS A 94 -4.08 -21.90 12.76
N ALA A 95 -3.27 -21.21 11.94
CA ALA A 95 -3.76 -20.07 11.15
C ALA A 95 -4.79 -20.48 10.09
N VAL A 96 -4.70 -21.73 9.64
CA VAL A 96 -5.72 -22.46 8.89
C VAL A 96 -5.93 -23.76 9.65
N SER A 97 -7.14 -23.99 10.13
CA SER A 97 -7.48 -25.20 10.86
C SER A 97 -7.63 -26.41 9.94
N ASP A 98 -7.58 -27.61 10.49
CA ASP A 98 -7.63 -28.88 9.74
C ASP A 98 -8.95 -29.05 8.93
N ASP A 99 -10.02 -28.38 9.35
CA ASP A 99 -11.28 -28.29 8.62
C ASP A 99 -11.26 -27.23 7.48
N HIS A 100 -10.06 -26.73 7.15
CA HIS A 100 -9.78 -25.74 6.12
C HIS A 100 -10.46 -24.38 6.34
N ARG A 101 -10.89 -24.10 7.57
CA ARG A 101 -11.36 -22.77 7.94
C ARG A 101 -10.17 -21.88 8.27
N GLY A 102 -10.15 -20.69 7.69
CA GLY A 102 -9.15 -19.69 8.02
C GLY A 102 -9.46 -19.05 9.36
N ASP A 103 -8.43 -18.86 10.18
CA ASP A 103 -8.49 -18.00 11.35
C ASP A 103 -8.69 -16.53 10.91
N MET A 104 -9.53 -15.76 11.61
CA MET A 104 -9.81 -14.37 11.25
C MET A 104 -8.55 -13.50 11.34
N GLU A 105 -7.64 -13.79 12.27
CA GLU A 105 -6.35 -13.14 12.38
C GLU A 105 -5.48 -13.40 11.15
N TYR A 106 -5.48 -14.63 10.66
CA TYR A 106 -4.81 -14.97 9.40
C TYR A 106 -5.40 -14.20 8.22
N ALA A 107 -6.72 -14.04 8.17
CA ALA A 107 -7.39 -13.24 7.14
C ALA A 107 -7.03 -11.75 7.23
N TYR A 108 -7.04 -11.15 8.43
CA TYR A 108 -6.63 -9.76 8.63
C TYR A 108 -5.17 -9.53 8.22
N GLY A 109 -4.27 -10.44 8.61
CA GLY A 109 -2.87 -10.38 8.21
C GLY A 109 -2.70 -10.49 6.70
N THR A 110 -3.40 -11.42 6.07
CA THR A 110 -3.36 -11.63 4.60
C THR A 110 -3.89 -10.42 3.85
N ALA A 111 -4.88 -9.73 4.40
CA ALA A 111 -5.40 -8.48 3.85
C ALA A 111 -4.46 -7.27 4.10
N GLY A 112 -3.39 -7.43 4.88
CA GLY A 112 -2.46 -6.36 5.23
C GLY A 112 -3.04 -5.33 6.20
N VAL A 113 -4.01 -5.71 7.04
CA VAL A 113 -4.63 -4.80 8.03
C VAL A 113 -3.73 -4.69 9.25
N LEU A 114 -3.31 -3.48 9.65
CA LEU A 114 -2.46 -3.27 10.82
C LEU A 114 -3.28 -3.14 12.11
N HIS A 115 -4.54 -2.67 12.03
CA HIS A 115 -5.40 -2.53 13.20
C HIS A 115 -6.82 -3.05 12.94
N PRO A 116 -7.14 -4.33 13.22
CA PRO A 116 -8.42 -4.93 12.83
C PRO A 116 -9.66 -4.37 13.54
N ALA A 117 -9.48 -3.67 14.67
CA ALA A 117 -10.59 -3.02 15.37
C ALA A 117 -11.12 -1.78 14.61
N ASP A 118 -10.36 -1.27 13.66
CA ASP A 118 -10.69 -0.09 12.87
C ASP A 118 -10.92 -0.51 11.41
N ALA A 119 -12.17 -0.42 10.93
CA ALA A 119 -12.51 -0.81 9.56
C ALA A 119 -11.74 -0.03 8.49
N ASP A 120 -11.48 1.25 8.77
CA ASP A 120 -10.66 2.17 7.96
C ASP A 120 -9.24 2.33 8.54
N GLY A 121 -8.81 1.39 9.37
CA GLY A 121 -7.51 1.40 10.01
C GLY A 121 -6.36 1.30 9.01
N PRO A 122 -5.14 1.69 9.43
CA PRO A 122 -3.98 1.69 8.56
C PRO A 122 -3.69 0.29 8.01
N ARG A 123 -3.26 0.25 6.75
CA ARG A 123 -2.89 -0.96 6.04
C ARG A 123 -1.42 -0.92 5.64
N VAL A 124 -0.84 -2.09 5.42
CA VAL A 124 0.50 -2.22 4.83
C VAL A 124 0.54 -1.51 3.47
N THR A 125 -0.55 -1.50 2.72
CA THR A 125 -0.69 -0.82 1.43
C THR A 125 -0.72 0.70 1.51
N ASP A 126 -0.76 1.29 2.70
CA ASP A 126 -0.73 2.75 2.87
C ASP A 126 0.70 3.26 3.07
N LEU A 127 1.65 2.35 3.32
CA LEU A 127 3.08 2.66 3.37
C LEU A 127 3.63 2.84 1.95
N ASP A 128 4.71 3.60 1.79
CA ASP A 128 5.41 3.63 0.51
C ASP A 128 6.13 2.30 0.21
N ILE A 129 6.56 2.09 -1.04
CA ILE A 129 7.19 0.82 -1.44
C ILE A 129 8.45 0.49 -0.62
N PRO A 130 9.40 1.43 -0.39
CA PRO A 130 10.53 1.19 0.53
C PRO A 130 10.10 0.71 1.92
N GLN A 131 9.14 1.39 2.56
CA GLN A 131 8.63 1.06 3.88
C GLN A 131 7.95 -0.31 3.91
N ARG A 132 7.18 -0.67 2.87
CA ARG A 132 6.58 -2.01 2.75
C ARG A 132 7.64 -3.11 2.70
N ARG A 133 8.71 -2.89 1.94
CA ARG A 133 9.82 -3.86 1.85
C ARG A 133 10.53 -4.02 3.19
N GLU A 134 10.77 -2.92 3.89
CA GLU A 134 11.36 -2.95 5.23
C GLU A 134 10.49 -3.71 6.22
N LEU A 135 9.18 -3.39 6.26
CA LEU A 135 8.20 -4.07 7.10
C LEU A 135 8.14 -5.57 6.78
N CYS A 136 8.09 -5.96 5.50
CA CYS A 136 8.07 -7.36 5.10
C CYS A 136 9.36 -8.10 5.47
N ALA A 137 10.53 -7.44 5.36
CA ALA A 137 11.78 -8.01 5.85
C ALA A 137 11.76 -8.20 7.38
N HIS A 138 11.14 -7.27 8.11
CA HIS A 138 10.94 -7.38 9.55
C HIS A 138 9.98 -8.52 9.93
N ILE A 139 8.82 -8.63 9.27
CA ILE A 139 7.85 -9.73 9.42
C ILE A 139 8.54 -11.09 9.24
N ARG A 140 9.36 -11.24 8.19
CA ARG A 140 10.11 -12.49 7.96
C ARG A 140 11.06 -12.82 9.11
N ARG A 141 11.80 -11.84 9.62
CA ARG A 141 12.72 -12.04 10.76
C ARG A 141 11.94 -12.43 12.02
N LYS A 142 10.82 -11.76 12.29
CA LYS A 142 9.95 -12.09 13.42
C LYS A 142 9.38 -13.51 13.30
N ALA A 143 8.86 -13.87 12.14
CA ALA A 143 8.36 -15.22 11.86
C ALA A 143 9.45 -16.30 12.03
N ALA A 144 10.68 -16.03 11.58
CA ALA A 144 11.79 -16.96 11.81
C ALA A 144 12.15 -17.09 13.30
N SER A 145 12.09 -15.99 14.07
CA SER A 145 12.46 -16.00 15.49
C SER A 145 11.54 -16.83 16.38
N ILE A 146 10.27 -16.99 16.00
CA ILE A 146 9.29 -17.81 16.73
C ILE A 146 9.33 -19.29 16.32
N MET A 147 10.12 -19.63 15.29
CA MET A 147 10.30 -20.99 14.79
C MET A 147 11.56 -21.68 15.33
N GLY A 148 12.56 -20.91 15.76
CA GLY A 148 13.73 -21.39 16.50
C GLY A 148 13.39 -21.77 17.93
#